data_AF-A0A067DJ73-F1
#
_entry.id   AF-A0A067DJ73-F1
#
_cell.length_a   1.000
_cell.length_b   1.000
_cell.length_c   1.000
_cell.angle_alpha   90.00
_cell.angle_beta   90.00
_cell.angle_gamma   90.00
#
_symmetry.space_group_name_H-M   'P 1'
#
loop_
_entity.id
_entity.type
_entity.pdbx_description
1 polymer ?
#
loop_
_entity_poly.entity_id
_entity_poly.type
_entity_poly.pdbx_seq_one_letter_code
_entity_poly.pdbx_strand_id
1 'polypeptide(L)' 'MNGLATDKVPTRIHCYSKDDDLGAHLLWMKEEFRFEFTVDFWKKTQFWCDMGFGTNERTVDVFQTGIETHT' A
#
# COMPACT_ATOMS: atom_id res chain seq x y z
N MET A 1 0.12 19.78 -11.17
CA MET A 1 -0.38 18.45 -10.76
C MET A 1 0.85 17.64 -10.37
N ASN A 2 1.11 17.24 -9.12
CA ASN A 2 0.20 16.76 -8.07
C ASN A 2 0.62 17.24 -6.67
N GLY A 3 -0.38 17.58 -5.85
CA GLY A 3 -0.24 18.08 -4.50
C GLY A 3 -0.09 16.95 -3.47
N LEU A 4 1.15 16.60 -3.15
CA LEU A 4 1.46 15.86 -1.95
C LEU A 4 2.66 16.53 -1.27
N ALA A 5 2.50 16.78 0.02
CA ALA A 5 3.21 17.75 0.81
C ALA A 5 4.70 17.38 1.03
N THR A 6 5.57 18.40 0.89
CA THR A 6 6.83 18.62 1.65
C THR A 6 7.67 17.39 2.02
N ASP A 7 8.84 17.35 1.41
CA ASP A 7 10.13 16.72 1.78
C ASP A 7 10.49 16.62 3.28
N LYS A 8 9.73 17.25 4.19
CA LYS A 8 9.92 17.21 5.64
C LYS A 8 9.07 16.19 6.40
N VAL A 9 8.01 15.63 5.81
CA VAL A 9 7.14 14.65 6.51
C VAL A 9 7.13 13.35 5.72
N PRO A 10 7.66 12.24 6.27
CA PRO A 10 7.61 10.96 5.60
C PRO A 10 6.18 10.40 5.60
N THR A 11 5.88 9.63 4.57
CA THR A 11 4.64 8.86 4.48
C THR A 11 4.82 7.59 5.28
N ARG A 12 3.99 7.35 6.30
CA ARG A 12 3.91 6.03 6.90
C ARG A 12 3.08 5.14 5.99
N ILE A 13 3.60 3.98 5.63
CA ILE A 13 2.87 2.97 4.86
C ILE A 13 2.95 1.65 5.61
N HIS A 14 1.82 1.01 5.90
CA HIS A 14 1.78 -0.34 6.44
C HIS A 14 0.89 -1.18 5.54
N CYS A 15 1.51 -2.06 4.76
CA CYS A 15 0.81 -2.93 3.83
C CYS A 15 0.72 -4.35 4.38
N TYR A 16 -0.44 -4.97 4.22
CA TYR A 16 -0.67 -6.32 4.68
C TYR A 16 -1.83 -6.96 3.91
N SER A 17 -1.84 -8.28 3.94
CA SER A 17 -2.96 -9.11 3.50
C SER A 17 -3.56 -9.81 4.71
N LYS A 18 -4.48 -10.73 4.47
CA LYS A 18 -4.98 -11.62 5.51
C LYS A 18 -3.88 -12.55 6.06
N ASP A 19 -2.95 -12.98 5.21
CA ASP A 19 -2.04 -14.08 5.51
C ASP A 19 -0.57 -13.63 5.63
N ASP A 20 -0.25 -12.40 5.22
CA ASP A 20 1.10 -11.86 5.18
C ASP A 20 1.11 -10.38 5.59
N ASP A 21 1.98 -10.03 6.54
CA ASP A 21 2.21 -8.66 7.00
C ASP A 21 3.55 -8.17 6.45
N LEU A 22 3.50 -7.20 5.53
CA LEU A 22 4.68 -6.65 4.88
C LEU A 22 5.37 -5.58 5.74
N GLY A 23 4.79 -5.27 6.90
CA GLY A 23 5.31 -4.35 7.89
C GLY A 23 5.04 -2.87 7.58
N ALA A 24 5.39 -2.03 8.56
CA ALA A 24 5.29 -0.59 8.46
C ALA A 24 6.63 0.03 8.01
N HIS A 25 6.56 0.91 7.02
CA HIS A 25 7.69 1.62 6.43
C HIS A 25 7.43 3.13 6.46
N LEU A 26 8.51 3.91 6.47
CA LEU A 26 8.47 5.37 6.30
C LEU A 26 9.07 5.70 4.94
N LEU A 27 8.28 6.29 4.04
CA LEU A 27 8.70 6.68 2.71
C LEU A 27 8.92 8.19 2.64
N TRP A 28 10.17 8.58 2.40
CA TRP A 28 10.54 9.96 2.10
C TRP A 28 10.28 10.31 0.64
N MET A 29 10.42 11.58 0.31
CA MET A 29 10.22 12.05 -1.06
C MET A 29 11.18 11.32 -2.02
N LYS A 30 10.62 10.72 -3.09
CA LYS A 30 11.34 9.89 -4.08
C LYS A 30 11.76 8.49 -3.61
N GLU A 31 11.38 8.07 -2.41
CA GLU A 31 11.50 6.68 -2.02
C GLU A 31 10.29 5.86 -2.48
N GLU A 32 10.52 4.55 -2.61
CA GLU A 32 9.52 3.60 -3.04
C GLU A 32 9.56 2.36 -2.14
N PHE A 33 8.38 1.87 -1.77
CA PHE A 33 8.23 0.56 -1.15
C PHE A 33 7.77 -0.43 -2.23
N ARG A 34 8.54 -1.49 -2.45
CA ARG A 34 8.23 -2.55 -3.41
C ARG A 34 8.18 -3.88 -2.68
N PHE A 35 7.17 -4.68 -3.01
CA PHE A 35 7.04 -6.04 -2.53
C PHE A 35 6.55 -6.93 -3.67
N GLU A 36 6.93 -8.20 -3.61
CA GLU A 36 6.56 -9.22 -4.57
C GLU A 36 5.85 -10.35 -3.84
N PHE A 37 4.81 -10.88 -4.46
CA PHE A 37 4.03 -11.98 -3.91
C PHE A 37 3.57 -12.89 -5.03
N THR A 38 3.26 -14.13 -4.69
CA THR A 38 2.65 -15.09 -5.62
C THR A 38 1.16 -15.17 -5.34
N VAL A 39 0.34 -15.11 -6.39
CA VAL A 39 -1.09 -15.40 -6.28
C VAL A 39 -1.26 -16.91 -6.23
N ASP A 40 -1.62 -17.44 -5.07
CA ASP A 40 -1.88 -18.86 -4.92
C ASP A 40 -3.09 -19.33 -5.75
N PHE A 41 -3.13 -20.63 -6.02
CA PHE A 41 -4.15 -21.28 -6.86
C PHE A 41 -5.59 -20.99 -6.40
N TRP A 42 -5.79 -20.72 -5.11
CA TRP A 42 -7.09 -20.39 -4.53
C TRP A 42 -7.59 -18.98 -4.90
N LYS A 43 -6.77 -18.14 -5.56
CA LYS A 43 -7.12 -16.82 -6.11
C LYS A 43 -7.85 -15.91 -5.12
N LYS A 44 -7.45 -15.93 -3.85
CA LYS A 44 -8.05 -15.15 -2.75
C LYS A 44 -7.08 -14.12 -2.17
N THR A 45 -6.04 -13.75 -2.92
CA THR A 45 -5.04 -12.79 -2.46
C THR A 45 -5.59 -11.37 -2.56
N GLN A 46 -5.57 -10.66 -1.44
CA GLN A 46 -5.94 -9.24 -1.32
C GLN A 46 -4.90 -8.56 -0.44
N PHE A 47 -4.39 -7.42 -0.89
CA PHE A 47 -3.51 -6.55 -0.11
C PHE A 47 -4.15 -5.17 0.01
N TRP A 48 -4.08 -4.62 1.21
CA TRP A 48 -4.42 -3.23 1.47
C TRP A 48 -3.29 -2.58 2.26
N CYS A 49 -3.22 -1.25 2.19
CA CYS A 49 -2.19 -0.46 2.85
C CYS A 49 -2.81 0.70 3.61
N ASP A 50 -2.40 0.85 4.86
CA ASP A 50 -2.65 2.05 5.65
C ASP A 50 -1.57 3.08 5.34
N MET A 51 -1.97 4.21 4.77
CA MET A 51 -1.09 5.31 4.39
C MET A 51 -1.38 6.52 5.26
N GLY A 52 -0.34 7.05 5.90
CA GLY A 52 -0.41 8.18 6.80
C GLY A 52 0.52 9.32 6.41
N PHE A 53 0.01 10.55 6.39
CA PHE A 53 0.78 11.78 6.20
C PHE A 53 0.45 12.76 7.33
N GLY A 54 1.36 12.88 8.31
CA GLY A 54 1.10 13.64 9.52
C GLY A 54 -0.07 13.06 10.32
N THR A 55 -1.15 13.82 10.47
CA THR A 55 -2.36 13.38 11.19
C THR A 55 -3.42 12.75 10.30
N ASN A 56 -3.19 12.67 8.98
CA ASN A 56 -4.13 12.08 8.04
C ASN A 56 -3.76 10.63 7.82
N GLU A 57 -4.73 9.73 7.91
CA GLU A 57 -4.57 8.30 7.60
C GLU A 57 -5.66 7.86 6.61
N ARG A 58 -5.29 6.98 5.68
CA ARG A 58 -6.21 6.35 4.73
C ARG A 58 -5.78 4.91 4.45
N THR A 59 -6.74 4.00 4.49
CA THR A 59 -6.56 2.63 3.99
C THR A 59 -6.93 2.57 2.52
N VAL A 60 -6.11 1.90 1.71
CA VAL A 60 -6.34 1.69 0.27
C VAL A 60 -6.13 0.24 -0.07
N ASP A 61 -7.09 -0.37 -0.77
CA ASP A 61 -6.90 -1.66 -1.43
C ASP A 61 -5.94 -1.50 -2.60
N VAL A 62 -4.75 -2.08 -2.47
CA VAL A 62 -3.70 -1.97 -3.50
C VAL A 62 -3.69 -3.16 -4.45
N PHE A 63 -4.32 -4.28 -4.05
CA PHE A 63 -4.48 -5.45 -4.90
C PHE A 63 -5.64 -6.33 -4.43
N GLN A 64 -6.44 -6.85 -5.36
CA GLN A 64 -7.45 -7.87 -5.06
C GLN A 64 -7.63 -8.84 -6.24
N THR A 65 -7.50 -10.13 -5.98
CA THR A 65 -7.72 -11.17 -6.99
C THR A 65 -9.22 -11.37 -7.26
N GLY A 66 -9.60 -11.58 -8.53
CA GLY A 66 -10.98 -11.89 -8.91
C GLY A 66 -11.90 -10.67 -9.09
N ILE A 67 -11.39 -9.46 -8.81
CA ILE A 67 -11.99 -8.23 -9.32
C ILE A 67 -11.38 -8.00 -10.71
N GLU A 68 -12.14 -8.33 -11.76
CA GLU A 68 -11.83 -7.82 -13.11
C GLU A 68 -12.05 -6.31 -13.06
N THR A 69 -10.96 -5.55 -12.93
CA THR A 69 -11.02 -4.11 -13.07
C THR A 69 -11.22 -3.81 -14.56
N HIS A 70 -12.48 -3.76 -15.01
CA HIS A 70 -12.83 -3.07 -16.24
C HIS A 70 -12.38 -1.62 -16.07
N THR A 71 -11.22 -1.31 -16.64
CA THR A 71 -10.71 0.05 -16.80
C THR A 71 -11.40 0.68 -18.01
#